data_AF-A0A838GDU0-F1
#
_entry.id   AF-A0A838GDU0-F1
#
_cell.length_a   1.000
_cell.length_b   1.000
_cell.length_c   1.000
_cell.angle_alpha   90.00
_cell.angle_beta   90.00
_cell.angle_gamma   90.00
#
_symmetry.space_group_name_H-M   'P 1'
#
loop_
_entity.id
_entity.type
_entity.pdbx_description
1 polymer ?
#
loop_
_entity_poly.entity_id
_entity_poly.type
_entity_poly.pdbx_seq_one_letter_code
_entity_poly.pdbx_strand_id
1 'polypeptide(L)'
;MPDLRIRFEHDDGTDVTTAPLDDAAALGILREADITAARLVPWGSNYTFAVGLSTGDDRECLGIYKPQAGERPLWDFPSGTLYLREYASWLLSDWLGWGLVPPTVVRDGPHGVGSLQLYV
;
A
#
# COMPACT_ATOMS: atom_id res chain seq x y z
N MET A 1 8.00 -3.42 -18.00
CA MET A 1 8.00 -2.17 -17.21
C MET A 1 9.37 -2.05 -16.55
N PRO A 2 10.31 -1.20 -17.02
CA PRO A 2 11.61 -1.09 -16.37
C PRO A 2 11.85 0.19 -15.52
N ASP A 3 10.98 1.21 -15.54
CA ASP A 3 11.46 2.57 -15.15
C ASP A 3 10.65 3.34 -14.09
N LEU A 4 9.68 2.74 -13.38
CA LEU A 4 9.03 3.42 -12.26
C LEU A 4 9.94 3.41 -11.02
N ARG A 5 10.99 4.25 -11.04
CA ARG A 5 11.83 4.54 -9.88
C ARG A 5 11.18 5.62 -9.04
N ILE A 6 10.27 5.22 -8.15
CA ILE A 6 9.85 6.11 -7.06
C ILE A 6 10.99 6.12 -6.04
N ARG A 7 11.94 7.03 -6.25
CA ARG A 7 12.97 7.34 -5.26
C ARG A 7 12.38 8.38 -4.32
N PHE A 8 12.15 8.00 -3.08
CA PHE A 8 12.20 8.97 -2.00
C PHE A 8 13.68 9.15 -1.72
N GLU A 9 14.23 10.30 -2.10
CA GLU A 9 15.63 10.62 -1.84
C GLU A 9 15.80 10.67 -0.32
N HIS A 10 16.47 9.67 0.25
CA HIS A 10 17.29 9.92 1.43
C HIS A 10 18.48 10.74 0.96
N ASP A 11 18.85 11.75 1.74
CA ASP A 11 20.07 12.56 1.53
C ASP A 11 21.37 11.70 1.56
N ASP A 12 21.25 10.39 1.85
CA ASP A 12 22.36 9.45 2.05
C ASP A 12 22.56 8.39 0.94
N GLY A 13 21.80 8.42 -0.17
CA GLY A 13 22.13 7.65 -1.38
C GLY A 13 22.09 6.11 -1.27
N THR A 14 21.53 5.54 -0.19
CA THR A 14 21.36 4.10 -0.03
C THR A 14 20.12 3.60 -0.79
N ASP A 15 20.34 2.66 -1.71
CA ASP A 15 19.29 1.94 -2.45
C ASP A 15 18.47 1.11 -1.46
N VAL A 16 17.21 1.48 -1.21
CA VAL A 16 16.30 0.77 -0.29
C VAL A 16 15.91 -0.56 -0.94
N THR A 17 16.81 -1.53 -0.84
CA THR A 17 16.57 -2.91 -1.26
C THR A 17 15.92 -3.62 -0.07
N THR A 18 14.59 -3.59 0.00
CA THR A 18 13.85 -4.29 1.04
C THR A 18 14.04 -5.80 0.87
N ALA A 19 14.73 -6.43 1.81
CA ALA A 19 14.67 -7.89 1.95
C ALA A 19 13.20 -8.33 2.06
N PRO A 20 12.83 -9.54 1.60
CA PRO A 20 11.46 -10.01 1.73
C PRO A 20 11.08 -10.05 3.20
N LEU A 21 10.14 -9.19 3.59
CA LEU A 21 9.52 -9.18 4.91
C LEU A 21 8.55 -10.35 4.99
N ASP A 22 8.50 -11.04 6.13
CA ASP A 22 7.40 -11.95 6.40
C ASP A 22 6.09 -11.17 6.59
N ASP A 23 4.96 -11.86 6.45
CA ASP A 23 3.64 -11.23 6.52
C ASP A 23 3.39 -10.56 7.87
N ALA A 24 3.94 -11.09 8.97
CA ALA A 24 3.77 -10.52 10.30
C ALA A 24 4.49 -9.17 10.42
N ALA A 25 5.73 -9.08 9.96
CA ALA A 25 6.50 -7.83 9.93
C ALA A 25 5.86 -6.82 8.97
N ALA A 26 5.42 -7.27 7.80
CA ALA A 26 4.72 -6.42 6.84
C ALA A 26 3.44 -5.83 7.43
N LEU A 27 2.60 -6.64 8.09
CA LEU A 27 1.40 -6.17 8.75
C LEU A 27 1.69 -5.20 9.91
N GLY A 28 2.76 -5.42 10.66
CA GLY A 28 3.21 -4.48 11.70
C GLY A 28 3.48 -3.09 11.13
N ILE A 29 4.31 -3.02 10.09
CA ILE A 29 4.63 -1.76 9.39
C ILE A 29 3.36 -1.13 8.82
N LEU A 30 2.52 -1.90 8.13
CA LEU A 30 1.32 -1.38 7.49
C LEU A 30 0.31 -0.80 8.49
N ARG A 31 0.23 -1.34 9.71
CA ARG A 31 -0.68 -0.86 10.76
C ARG A 31 -0.14 0.38 11.46
N GLU A 32 1.15 0.37 11.79
CA GLU A 32 1.72 1.29 12.78
C GLU A 32 2.58 2.41 12.17
N ALA A 33 3.15 2.21 10.98
CA ALA A 33 4.05 3.20 10.39
C ALA A 33 3.30 4.49 10.03
N ASP A 34 3.95 5.63 10.25
CA ASP A 34 3.45 6.93 9.81
C ASP A 34 3.54 7.06 8.29
N ILE A 35 2.50 7.65 7.68
CA ILE A 35 2.55 8.01 6.26
C ILE A 35 3.28 9.35 6.14
N THR A 36 4.55 9.30 5.75
CA THR A 36 5.42 10.50 5.69
C THR A 36 5.28 11.27 4.39
N ALA A 37 4.90 10.59 3.31
CA ALA A 37 4.69 11.20 2.01
C ALA A 37 3.64 10.44 1.19
N ALA A 38 3.01 11.12 0.23
CA ALA A 38 2.07 10.51 -0.70
C ALA A 38 2.20 11.15 -2.10
N ARG A 39 2.36 10.32 -3.12
CA ARG A 39 2.45 10.74 -4.52
C ARG A 39 1.45 9.97 -5.37
N LEU A 40 0.63 10.69 -6.13
CA LEU A 40 -0.30 10.08 -7.07
C LEU A 40 0.45 9.29 -8.14
N VAL A 41 0.03 8.05 -8.35
CA VAL A 41 0.41 7.19 -9.47
C VAL A 41 -0.63 7.42 -10.56
N PRO A 42 -0.32 8.14 -11.65
CA PRO A 42 -1.31 8.61 -12.62
C PRO A 42 -1.84 7.52 -13.56
N TRP A 43 -1.35 6.28 -13.42
CA TRP A 43 -1.71 5.16 -14.29
C TRP A 43 -2.65 4.21 -13.56
N GLY A 44 -3.96 4.39 -13.75
CA GLY A 44 -4.98 3.53 -13.16
C GLY A 44 -6.40 4.09 -13.38
N SER A 45 -7.40 3.23 -13.30
CA SER A 45 -8.82 3.65 -13.36
C SER A 45 -9.34 4.20 -12.03
N ASN A 46 -8.59 3.97 -10.95
CA ASN A 46 -8.82 4.48 -9.59
C ASN A 46 -7.59 5.29 -9.16
N TYR A 47 -7.78 6.26 -8.27
CA TYR A 47 -6.65 6.97 -7.68
C TYR A 47 -5.83 6.02 -6.81
N THR A 48 -4.55 5.93 -7.10
CA THR A 48 -3.57 5.11 -6.39
C THR A 48 -2.40 5.99 -6.00
N PHE A 49 -1.93 5.90 -4.77
CA PHE A 49 -0.84 6.71 -4.26
C PHE A 49 0.32 5.79 -3.85
N ALA A 50 1.52 6.13 -4.28
CA ALA A 50 2.73 5.61 -3.67
C ALA A 50 3.00 6.42 -2.40
N VAL A 51 3.19 5.74 -1.28
CA VAL A 51 3.37 6.38 0.02
C VAL A 51 4.70 5.97 0.66
N GLY A 52 5.32 6.91 1.36
CA GLY A 52 6.41 6.62 2.30
C GLY A 52 5.82 6.20 3.64
N LEU A 53 6.36 5.13 4.22
CA LEU A 53 5.98 4.58 5.53
C LEU A 53 7.21 4.58 6.42
N SER A 54 7.14 5.23 7.59
CA SER A 54 8.24 5.27 8.56
C SER A 54 7.81 4.72 9.91
N THR A 55 8.62 3.84 10.51
CA THR A 55 8.42 3.34 11.88
C THR A 55 9.26 4.09 12.93
N GLY A 56 9.92 5.19 12.55
CA GLY A 56 10.77 5.99 13.45
C GLY A 56 12.20 5.47 13.67
N ASP A 57 12.49 4.21 13.31
CA ASP A 57 13.80 3.57 13.50
C ASP A 57 14.69 3.61 12.22
N ASP A 58 14.70 4.73 11.49
CA ASP A 58 15.40 4.90 10.18
C ASP A 58 14.99 3.89 9.10
N ARG A 59 13.90 3.15 9.31
CA ARG A 59 13.33 2.22 8.33
C ARG A 59 12.18 2.91 7.60
N GLU A 60 12.48 3.38 6.40
CA GLU A 60 11.46 3.80 5.45
C GLU A 60 11.11 2.67 4.48
N CYS A 61 9.82 2.42 4.32
CA CYS A 61 9.26 1.48 3.37
C CYS A 61 8.35 2.20 2.39
N LEU A 62 8.21 1.63 1.19
CA LEU A 62 7.25 2.11 0.22
C LEU A 62 5.95 1.31 0.35
N GLY A 63 4.83 2.02 0.25
CA GLY A 63 3.51 1.43 0.22
C GLY A 63 2.69 1.90 -0.97
N ILE A 64 1.64 1.14 -1.28
CA ILE A 64 0.58 1.50 -2.20
C ILE A 64 -0.69 1.73 -1.41
N TYR A 65 -1.20 2.96 -1.50
CA TYR A 65 -2.41 3.43 -0.82
C TYR A 65 -3.51 3.71 -1.83
N LYS A 66 -4.70 3.13 -1.61
CA LYS A 66 -5.89 3.35 -2.45
C LYS A 66 -7.05 3.86 -1.59
N PRO A 67 -7.31 5.18 -1.57
CA PRO A 67 -8.39 5.77 -0.79
C PRO A 67 -9.77 5.40 -1.34
N GLN A 68 -10.76 5.26 -0.45
CA GLN A 68 -12.18 5.14 -0.81
C GLN A 68 -12.64 6.33 -1.68
N ALA A 69 -12.21 7.55 -1.33
CA ALA A 69 -12.55 8.77 -2.08
C ALA A 69 -11.97 8.78 -3.51
N GLY A 70 -10.98 7.93 -3.78
CA GLY A 70 -10.33 7.76 -5.07
C GLY A 70 -10.97 6.72 -5.98
N GLU A 71 -12.04 6.09 -5.52
CA GLU A 71 -12.70 5.02 -6.26
C GLU A 71 -13.52 5.57 -7.42
N ARG A 72 -13.36 4.91 -8.56
CA ARG A 72 -14.29 5.00 -9.68
C ARG A 72 -15.37 3.92 -9.47
N PRO A 73 -16.65 4.30 -9.32
CA PRO A 73 -17.74 3.34 -9.12
C PRO A 73 -17.81 2.29 -10.23
N LEU A 74 -18.15 1.07 -9.84
CA LEU A 74 -18.46 -0.04 -10.75
C LEU A 74 -19.98 -0.28 -10.73
N TRP A 75 -20.53 -0.76 -11.84
CA TRP A 75 -21.98 -0.93 -12.00
C TRP A 75 -22.54 -2.11 -11.19
N ASP A 76 -21.69 -3.08 -10.87
CA ASP A 76 -22.00 -4.35 -10.22
C ASP A 76 -21.67 -4.36 -8.71
N PHE A 77 -21.18 -3.24 -8.15
CA PHE A 77 -20.80 -3.14 -6.74
C PHE A 77 -21.32 -1.86 -6.07
N PRO A 78 -21.59 -1.87 -4.76
CA PRO A 78 -21.83 -0.64 -4.00
C PRO A 78 -20.65 0.32 -4.09
N SER A 79 -20.92 1.61 -4.28
CA SER A 79 -19.89 2.66 -4.30
C SER A 79 -19.12 2.73 -2.98
N GLY A 80 -17.83 3.03 -3.02
CA GLY A 80 -17.02 3.22 -1.81
C GLY A 80 -16.60 1.91 -1.13
N THR A 81 -16.59 0.79 -1.86
CA THR A 81 -16.25 -0.54 -1.33
C THR A 81 -15.07 -1.19 -2.06
N LEU A 82 -14.48 -0.55 -3.06
CA LEU A 82 -13.43 -1.19 -3.86
C LEU A 82 -12.15 -1.42 -3.06
N TYR A 83 -11.78 -0.53 -2.14
CA TYR A 83 -10.63 -0.71 -1.26
C TYR A 83 -10.79 -1.94 -0.35
N LEU A 84 -12.02 -2.28 0.05
CA LEU A 84 -12.31 -3.47 0.85
C LEU A 84 -12.06 -4.77 0.07
N ARG A 85 -12.14 -4.73 -1.27
CA ARG A 85 -11.87 -5.91 -2.11
C ARG A 85 -10.40 -6.30 -2.09
N GLU A 86 -9.50 -5.33 -2.04
CA GLU A 86 -8.06 -5.59 -1.88
C GLU A 86 -7.81 -6.31 -0.55
N TYR A 87 -8.42 -5.80 0.53
CA TYR A 87 -8.32 -6.40 1.85
C TYR A 87 -8.92 -7.81 1.93
N ALA A 88 -10.13 -7.99 1.37
CA ALA A 88 -10.78 -9.30 1.30
C ALA A 88 -9.99 -10.31 0.46
N SER A 89 -9.33 -9.85 -0.62
CA SER A 89 -8.49 -10.72 -1.47
C SER A 89 -7.26 -11.19 -0.72
N TRP A 90 -6.63 -10.31 0.08
CA TRP A 90 -5.55 -10.71 0.96
C TRP A 90 -6.00 -11.71 2.02
N LEU A 91 -7.08 -11.42 2.76
CA LEU A 91 -7.62 -12.33 3.77
C LEU A 91 -7.91 -13.72 3.20
N LEU A 92 -8.47 -13.80 1.99
CA LEU A 92 -8.72 -15.07 1.31
C LEU A 92 -7.42 -15.79 0.93
N SER A 93 -6.45 -15.07 0.37
CA SER A 93 -5.14 -15.62 0.00
C SER A 93 -4.38 -16.15 1.21
N ASP A 94 -4.41 -15.41 2.33
CA ASP A 94 -3.79 -15.79 3.61
C ASP A 94 -4.47 -17.04 4.19
N TRP A 95 -5.80 -17.02 4.27
CA TRP A 95 -6.56 -18.16 4.80
C TRP A 95 -6.36 -19.45 4.00
N LEU A 96 -6.19 -19.35 2.68
CA LEU A 96 -5.92 -20.49 1.80
C LEU A 96 -4.43 -20.85 1.70
N GLY A 97 -3.54 -20.07 2.32
CA GLY A 97 -2.09 -20.27 2.24
C GLY A 97 -1.51 -20.11 0.83
N TRP A 98 -2.16 -19.32 -0.03
CA TRP A 98 -1.75 -19.15 -1.42
C TRP A 98 -0.52 -18.27 -1.60
N GLY A 99 -0.33 -17.27 -0.73
CA GLY A 99 0.75 -16.28 -0.86
C GLY A 99 0.70 -15.49 -2.18
N LEU A 100 -0.47 -15.35 -2.81
CA LEU A 100 -0.64 -14.69 -4.10
C LEU A 100 -0.94 -13.19 -3.97
N VAL A 101 -1.62 -12.80 -2.89
CA VAL A 101 -1.99 -11.42 -2.62
C VAL A 101 -1.15 -10.90 -1.45
N PRO A 102 -0.47 -9.75 -1.59
CA PRO A 102 0.39 -9.23 -0.54
C PRO A 102 -0.40 -8.82 0.71
N PRO A 103 0.24 -8.81 1.90
CA PRO A 103 -0.31 -8.23 3.12
C PRO A 103 -0.99 -6.89 2.89
N THR A 104 -2.24 -6.80 3.32
CA THR A 104 -3.10 -5.63 3.10
C THR A 104 -3.78 -5.25 4.40
N VAL A 105 -3.86 -3.95 4.68
CA VAL A 105 -4.64 -3.42 5.79
C VAL A 105 -5.63 -2.36 5.31
N VAL A 106 -6.64 -2.10 6.13
CA VAL A 106 -7.54 -0.96 5.99
C VAL A 106 -7.24 0.02 7.12
N ARG A 107 -6.91 1.27 6.78
CA ARG A 107 -6.74 2.34 7.75
C ARG A 107 -6.91 3.72 7.12
N ASP A 108 -6.96 4.73 7.96
CA ASP A 108 -6.98 6.13 7.55
C ASP A 108 -5.61 6.57 7.01
N GLY A 109 -5.64 7.41 5.97
CA GLY A 109 -4.48 8.08 5.39
C GLY A 109 -4.84 9.50 4.92
N PRO A 110 -3.96 10.16 4.15
CA PRO A 110 -4.12 11.58 3.76
C PRO A 110 -5.41 11.91 2.99
N HIS A 111 -6.06 10.91 2.42
CA HIS A 111 -7.29 11.06 1.63
C HIS A 111 -8.48 10.25 2.20
N GLY A 112 -8.50 10.03 3.52
CA GLY A 112 -9.55 9.29 4.23
C GLY A 112 -9.19 7.81 4.45
N VAL A 113 -10.20 6.95 4.62
CA VAL A 113 -9.98 5.50 4.74
C VAL A 113 -9.61 4.89 3.37
N GLY A 114 -8.74 3.89 3.38
CA GLY A 114 -8.40 3.13 2.19
C GLY A 114 -7.64 1.85 2.49
N SER A 115 -7.31 1.11 1.43
CA SER A 115 -6.42 -0.04 1.53
C SER A 115 -4.96 0.40 1.42
N LEU A 116 -4.10 -0.25 2.19
CA LEU A 116 -2.66 -0.02 2.21
C LEU A 116 -1.91 -1.35 2.13
N GLN A 117 -0.95 -1.43 1.22
CA GLN A 117 -0.08 -2.58 0.97
C GLN A 117 1.37 -2.10 0.88
N LEU A 118 2.35 -2.98 1.12
CA LEU A 118 3.75 -2.67 0.80
C LEU A 118 3.93 -2.70 -0.72
N TYR A 119 4.83 -1.87 -1.22
CA TYR A 119 5.29 -1.96 -2.60
C TYR A 119 6.35 -3.06 -2.69
N VAL A 120 6.03 -4.14 -3.40
CA VAL A 120 6.86 -5.36 -3.55
C VAL A 120 7.18 -5.63 -5.01
#